data_AF-A0A6G0U0G2-F1
#
_entry.id   AF-A0A6G0U0G2-F1
#
_cell.length_a   1.000
_cell.length_b   1.000
_cell.length_c   1.000
_cell.angle_alpha   90.00
_cell.angle_beta   90.00
_cell.angle_gamma   90.00
#
_symmetry.space_group_name_H-M   'P 1'
#
loop_
_entity.id
_entity.type
_entity.pdbx_description
1 polymer ?
#
loop_
_entity_poly.entity_id
_entity_poly.type
_entity_poly.pdbx_seq_one_letter_code
_entity_poly.pdbx_strand_id
1 'polypeptide(L)'
;MYLHENPSPNYNNNAAESYNSILAKFVGGKRINFSKKGSYELRCNVAVTNYNSGMSRLSLFNKNITTKSPGLFTKRYVKKHESSFCQKRRRRLFCQLSIRSKIKASAGPDQNYGAVLEEIDPLENITDISMSVIIMSTSEYTNLQTKFLEKLKLSISEVQSLEKRTKRQHQCEEWHLERKKRLTASLFGRICKLRKTTSRDKVVSYMLFGTFKGNASTRYTVSPDGLVELDALVEIKCPANAKDFTPEDAIKNKKIKSCFIKNGNLFLNRNDNYYYQVQGQLHVTNWMYCYFCIWTPKGILIEKIQRDDHFWKTNMEVQLTS
;
A
#
# COMPACT_ATOMS: atom_id res chain seq x y z
N MET A 1 3.85 8.07 -65.08
CA MET A 1 2.85 7.26 -64.36
C MET A 1 3.58 6.62 -63.17
N TYR A 2 3.59 7.31 -62.02
CA TYR A 2 4.31 6.88 -60.83
C TYR A 2 3.52 5.77 -60.13
N LEU A 3 4.09 4.56 -60.11
CA LEU A 3 3.58 3.45 -59.30
C LEU A 3 4.23 3.55 -57.92
N HIS A 4 3.42 3.95 -56.93
CA HIS A 4 3.80 3.92 -55.53
C HIS A 4 4.09 2.48 -55.09
N GLU A 5 5.36 2.20 -54.76
CA GLU A 5 5.75 1.06 -53.94
C GLU A 5 5.11 1.22 -52.55
N ASN A 6 4.22 0.30 -52.18
CA ASN A 6 3.71 0.22 -50.81
C ASN A 6 4.85 -0.28 -49.91
N PRO A 7 5.19 0.43 -48.82
CA PRO A 7 6.20 -0.03 -47.89
C PRO A 7 5.66 -1.28 -47.17
N SER A 8 6.37 -2.41 -47.32
CA SER A 8 6.15 -3.59 -46.49
C SER A 8 6.19 -3.17 -45.02
N PRO A 9 5.20 -3.53 -44.19
CA PRO A 9 5.26 -3.20 -42.78
C PRO A 9 6.44 -3.96 -42.18
N ASN A 10 7.47 -3.22 -41.76
CA ASN A 10 8.58 -3.69 -40.95
C ASN A 10 8.02 -4.40 -39.70
N TYR A 11 7.80 -5.71 -39.79
CA TYR A 11 7.69 -6.62 -38.66
C TYR A 11 9.03 -7.34 -38.52
N ASN A 12 10.02 -6.62 -38.02
CA ASN A 12 11.12 -7.24 -37.30
C ASN A 12 10.57 -7.85 -36.00
N ASN A 13 9.85 -8.97 -36.11
CA ASN A 13 9.58 -9.86 -34.98
C ASN A 13 10.92 -10.46 -34.57
N ASN A 14 11.70 -9.71 -33.81
CA ASN A 14 12.97 -10.18 -33.27
C ASN A 14 12.69 -11.47 -32.47
N ALA A 15 13.32 -12.57 -32.86
CA ALA A 15 13.15 -13.86 -32.20
C ALA A 15 13.47 -13.75 -30.71
N ALA A 16 14.44 -12.90 -30.35
CA ALA A 16 14.79 -12.60 -28.97
C ALA A 16 13.65 -11.88 -28.22
N GLU A 17 12.98 -10.90 -28.84
CA GLU A 17 11.83 -10.21 -28.23
C GLU A 17 10.63 -11.15 -28.06
N SER A 18 10.38 -11.99 -29.06
CA SER A 18 9.34 -13.01 -29.02
C SER A 18 9.58 -14.02 -27.89
N TYR A 19 10.82 -14.51 -27.75
CA TYR A 19 11.22 -15.38 -26.65
C TYR A 19 11.13 -14.67 -25.30
N ASN A 20 11.64 -13.45 -25.18
CA ASN A 20 11.60 -12.67 -23.94
C ASN A 20 10.16 -12.42 -23.45
N SER A 21 9.22 -12.22 -24.38
CA SER A 21 7.80 -12.09 -24.05
C SER A 21 7.19 -13.36 -23.44
N ILE A 22 7.68 -14.54 -23.86
CA ILE A 22 7.27 -15.84 -23.34
C ILE A 22 7.96 -16.11 -21.99
N LEU A 23 9.26 -15.84 -21.90
CA LEU A 23 10.05 -15.97 -20.68
C LEU A 23 9.45 -15.15 -19.54
N ALA A 24 9.04 -13.91 -19.79
CA ALA A 24 8.43 -13.03 -18.78
C ALA A 24 7.17 -13.65 -18.13
N LYS A 25 6.37 -14.42 -18.90
CA LYS A 25 5.18 -15.10 -18.40
C LYS A 25 5.54 -16.27 -17.48
N PHE A 26 6.55 -17.06 -17.84
CA PHE A 26 6.99 -18.18 -17.02
C PHE A 26 7.72 -17.72 -15.76
N VAL A 27 8.53 -16.67 -15.86
CA VAL A 27 9.25 -16.06 -14.74
C VAL A 27 8.27 -15.37 -13.77
N GLY A 28 7.06 -15.01 -14.21
CA GLY A 28 6.03 -14.40 -13.36
C GLY A 28 6.28 -12.91 -13.05
N GLY A 29 7.26 -12.29 -13.71
CA GLY A 29 7.70 -10.92 -13.44
C GLY A 29 8.08 -10.67 -11.97
N LYS A 30 8.02 -9.40 -11.52
CA LYS A 30 8.31 -8.99 -10.13
C LYS A 30 7.31 -9.51 -9.08
N ARG A 31 6.32 -10.34 -9.44
CA ARG A 31 5.16 -10.67 -8.60
C ARG A 31 5.26 -12.02 -7.88
N ILE A 32 6.21 -12.88 -8.25
CA ILE A 32 6.33 -14.21 -7.64
C ILE A 32 7.81 -14.53 -7.36
N ASN A 33 8.23 -14.40 -6.10
CA ASN A 33 9.56 -14.80 -5.65
C ASN A 33 9.58 -16.30 -5.35
N PHE A 34 10.10 -17.10 -6.29
CA PHE A 34 10.49 -18.48 -5.98
C PHE A 34 11.93 -18.47 -5.47
N SER A 35 12.11 -18.42 -4.16
CA SER A 35 13.42 -18.38 -3.47
C SER A 35 14.15 -19.75 -3.44
N LYS A 36 13.89 -20.64 -4.41
CA LYS A 36 14.56 -21.96 -4.49
C LYS A 36 15.63 -21.94 -5.58
N LYS A 37 16.84 -22.44 -5.26
CA LYS A 37 17.96 -22.65 -6.19
C LYS A 37 17.48 -23.51 -7.39
N GLY A 38 17.86 -23.14 -8.62
CA GLY A 38 17.44 -23.81 -9.85
C GLY A 38 16.04 -23.46 -10.37
N SER A 39 15.24 -22.69 -9.61
CA SER A 39 13.87 -22.36 -10.03
C SER A 39 13.81 -21.42 -11.24
N TYR A 40 14.79 -20.51 -11.39
CA TYR A 40 14.86 -19.61 -12.56
C TYR A 40 15.24 -20.35 -13.83
N GLU A 41 16.27 -21.18 -13.76
CA GLU A 41 16.74 -22.02 -14.87
C GLU A 41 15.63 -22.95 -15.37
N LEU A 42 14.89 -23.59 -14.45
CA LEU A 42 13.72 -24.40 -14.81
C LEU A 42 12.66 -23.57 -15.58
N ARG A 43 12.40 -22.33 -15.16
CA ARG A 43 11.46 -21.44 -15.85
C ARG A 43 11.95 -21.03 -17.24
N CYS A 44 13.26 -20.81 -17.40
CA CYS A 44 13.88 -20.60 -18.71
C CYS A 44 13.71 -21.83 -19.61
N ASN A 45 14.03 -23.02 -19.12
CA ASN A 45 13.88 -24.26 -19.87
C ASN A 45 12.42 -24.52 -20.28
N VAL A 46 11.47 -24.27 -19.38
CA VAL A 46 10.04 -24.36 -19.69
C VAL A 46 9.63 -23.31 -20.72
N ALA A 47 10.17 -22.09 -20.67
CA ALA A 47 9.92 -21.05 -21.67
C ALA A 47 10.43 -21.46 -23.07
N VAL A 48 11.62 -22.04 -23.15
CA VAL A 48 12.21 -22.56 -24.41
C VAL A 48 11.32 -23.65 -25.01
N THR A 49 10.88 -24.63 -24.21
CA THR A 49 9.99 -25.69 -24.72
C THR A 49 8.64 -25.14 -25.21
N ASN A 50 8.13 -24.06 -24.60
CA ASN A 50 6.92 -23.40 -25.07
C ASN A 50 7.16 -22.57 -26.34
N TYR A 51 8.33 -21.96 -26.50
CA TYR A 51 8.68 -21.24 -27.72
C TYR A 51 8.77 -22.20 -28.92
N ASN A 52 9.43 -23.36 -28.73
CA ASN A 52 9.67 -24.33 -29.79
C ASN A 52 8.43 -25.20 -30.11
N SER A 53 7.76 -25.72 -29.09
CA SER A 53 6.69 -26.72 -29.26
C SER A 53 5.29 -26.15 -29.00
N GLY A 54 5.19 -24.89 -28.57
CA GLY A 54 3.91 -24.24 -28.30
C GLY A 54 3.03 -25.04 -27.34
N MET A 55 1.77 -25.20 -27.72
CA MET A 55 0.78 -25.90 -26.90
C MET A 55 1.03 -27.41 -26.78
N SER A 56 1.71 -27.99 -27.77
CA SER A 56 2.03 -29.40 -27.80
C SER A 56 3.14 -29.79 -26.81
N ARG A 57 3.80 -28.81 -26.15
CA ARG A 57 4.90 -29.04 -25.20
C ARG A 57 4.57 -30.05 -24.10
N LEU A 58 3.32 -30.04 -23.60
CA LEU A 58 2.89 -30.98 -22.55
C LEU A 58 2.73 -32.39 -23.09
N SER A 59 2.36 -32.52 -24.37
CA SER A 59 2.27 -33.82 -25.04
C SER A 59 3.66 -34.39 -25.30
N LEU A 60 4.58 -33.56 -25.81
CA LEU A 60 5.97 -33.92 -26.04
C LEU A 60 6.67 -34.32 -24.74
N PHE A 61 6.51 -33.52 -23.69
CA PHE A 61 7.09 -33.80 -22.37
C PHE A 61 6.61 -35.13 -21.79
N ASN A 62 5.30 -35.40 -21.85
CA ASN A 62 4.74 -36.68 -21.39
C ASN A 62 5.26 -37.87 -22.20
N LYS A 63 5.35 -37.75 -23.53
CA LYS A 63 5.91 -38.80 -24.38
C LYS A 63 7.38 -39.06 -24.08
N ASN A 64 8.16 -38.01 -23.80
CA ASN A 64 9.58 -38.15 -23.47
C ASN A 64 9.80 -38.83 -22.11
N ILE A 65 8.93 -38.57 -21.13
CA ILE A 65 9.08 -39.17 -19.78
C ILE A 65 8.48 -40.57 -19.70
N THR A 66 7.30 -40.77 -20.28
CA THR A 66 6.50 -41.98 -20.05
C THR A 66 6.45 -42.93 -21.25
N THR A 67 7.07 -42.55 -22.38
CA THR A 67 7.01 -43.21 -23.71
C THR A 67 5.59 -43.45 -24.25
N LYS A 68 4.57 -42.97 -23.53
CA LYS A 68 3.15 -43.13 -23.84
C LYS A 68 2.53 -41.78 -24.18
N SER A 69 1.44 -41.84 -24.94
CA SER A 69 0.65 -40.64 -25.21
C SER A 69 -0.02 -40.11 -23.94
N PRO A 70 -0.18 -38.78 -23.79
CA PRO A 70 -0.87 -38.21 -22.64
C PRO A 70 -2.30 -38.73 -22.48
N GLY A 71 -2.77 -38.75 -21.23
CA GLY A 71 -4.16 -39.12 -20.90
C GLY A 71 -5.20 -38.17 -21.52
N LEU A 72 -6.47 -38.59 -21.44
CA LEU A 72 -7.63 -37.90 -22.01
C LEU A 72 -7.69 -36.41 -21.61
N PHE A 73 -7.46 -36.10 -20.33
CA PHE A 73 -7.55 -34.74 -19.81
C PHE A 73 -6.48 -33.81 -20.39
N THR A 74 -5.23 -34.28 -20.51
CA THR A 74 -4.15 -33.50 -21.11
C THR A 74 -4.41 -33.24 -22.59
N LYS A 75 -4.89 -34.25 -23.33
CA LYS A 75 -5.30 -34.09 -24.73
C LYS A 75 -6.45 -33.08 -24.90
N ARG A 76 -7.47 -33.13 -24.03
CA ARG A 76 -8.57 -32.15 -24.00
C ARG A 76 -8.07 -30.73 -23.71
N TYR A 77 -7.16 -30.57 -22.77
CA TYR A 77 -6.55 -29.28 -22.43
C TYR A 77 -5.80 -28.69 -23.63
N VAL A 78 -4.93 -29.46 -24.28
CA VAL A 78 -4.18 -29.04 -25.47
C VAL A 78 -5.14 -28.60 -26.58
N LYS A 79 -6.15 -29.42 -26.90
CA LYS A 79 -7.15 -29.13 -27.94
C LYS A 79 -7.95 -27.85 -27.64
N LYS A 80 -8.39 -27.65 -26.40
CA LYS A 80 -9.13 -26.44 -25.99
C LYS A 80 -8.29 -25.18 -26.21
N HIS A 81 -7.01 -25.25 -25.86
CA HIS A 81 -6.10 -24.13 -25.97
C HIS A 81 -5.71 -23.82 -27.43
N GLU A 82 -5.52 -24.85 -28.27
CA GLU A 82 -5.32 -24.71 -29.71
C GLU A 82 -6.53 -24.03 -30.37
N SER A 83 -7.76 -24.50 -30.08
CA SER A 83 -8.98 -23.88 -30.61
C SER A 83 -9.11 -22.41 -30.22
N SER A 84 -8.81 -22.05 -28.96
CA SER A 84 -8.83 -20.65 -28.50
C SER A 84 -7.80 -19.79 -29.22
N PHE A 85 -6.59 -20.32 -29.45
CA PHE A 85 -5.54 -19.62 -30.18
C PHE A 85 -5.91 -19.39 -31.66
N CYS A 86 -6.40 -20.44 -32.34
CA CYS A 86 -6.90 -20.36 -33.70
C CYS A 86 -8.05 -19.35 -33.84
N GLN A 87 -9.00 -19.34 -32.90
CA GLN A 87 -10.12 -18.40 -32.90
C GLN A 87 -9.66 -16.95 -32.69
N LYS A 88 -8.68 -16.71 -31.79
CA LYS A 88 -8.07 -15.37 -31.61
C LYS A 88 -7.32 -14.91 -32.86
N ARG A 89 -6.58 -15.80 -33.53
CA ARG A 89 -5.90 -15.50 -34.79
C ARG A 89 -6.90 -15.20 -35.91
N ARG A 90 -7.96 -16.00 -36.03
CA ARG A 90 -9.05 -15.79 -37.00
C ARG A 90 -9.76 -14.45 -36.77
N ARG A 91 -10.08 -14.10 -35.53
CA ARG A 91 -10.66 -12.79 -35.17
C ARG A 91 -9.77 -11.61 -35.54
N ARG A 92 -8.44 -11.76 -35.51
CA ARG A 92 -7.49 -10.72 -35.94
C ARG A 92 -7.42 -10.58 -37.46
N LEU A 93 -7.59 -11.67 -38.20
CA LEU A 93 -7.58 -11.67 -39.68
C LEU A 93 -8.86 -11.04 -40.27
N PHE A 94 -9.99 -11.15 -39.58
CA PHE A 94 -11.27 -10.56 -40.00
C PHE A 94 -11.64 -9.29 -39.23
N CYS A 95 -10.72 -8.72 -38.45
CA CYS A 95 -10.95 -7.42 -37.85
C CYS A 95 -10.70 -6.37 -38.94
N GLN A 96 -11.77 -5.85 -39.54
CA GLN A 96 -11.67 -4.59 -40.26
C GLN A 96 -11.02 -3.58 -39.29
N LEU A 97 -10.00 -2.88 -39.77
CA LEU A 97 -9.40 -1.76 -39.07
C LEU A 97 -10.46 -0.66 -39.00
N SER A 98 -11.45 -0.79 -38.11
CA SER A 98 -12.20 0.37 -37.69
C SER A 98 -11.16 1.27 -37.05
N ILE A 99 -10.93 2.44 -37.62
CA ILE A 99 -10.25 3.53 -36.94
C ILE A 99 -11.19 3.89 -35.79
N ARG A 100 -11.14 3.11 -34.71
CA ARG A 100 -11.63 3.56 -33.42
C ARG A 100 -10.67 4.68 -33.09
N SER A 101 -11.13 5.91 -33.27
CA SER A 101 -10.57 7.03 -32.54
C SER A 101 -10.41 6.53 -31.11
N LYS A 102 -9.16 6.44 -30.65
CA LYS A 102 -8.89 6.22 -29.23
C LYS A 102 -9.32 7.49 -28.53
N ILE A 103 -10.63 7.69 -28.40
CA ILE A 103 -11.14 8.27 -27.18
C ILE A 103 -10.66 7.27 -26.14
N LYS A 104 -9.59 7.64 -25.42
CA LYS A 104 -9.31 7.01 -24.13
C LYS A 104 -10.56 7.28 -23.32
N ALA A 105 -11.53 6.37 -23.35
CA ALA A 105 -12.45 6.23 -22.25
C ALA A 105 -11.53 6.07 -21.04
N SER A 106 -11.47 7.11 -20.21
CA SER A 106 -10.94 6.97 -18.88
C SER A 106 -11.64 5.74 -18.33
N ALA A 107 -10.87 4.67 -18.08
CA ALA A 107 -11.35 3.62 -17.21
C ALA A 107 -11.48 4.31 -15.85
N GLY A 108 -12.64 4.92 -15.62
CA GLY A 108 -13.09 5.27 -14.29
C GLY A 108 -13.09 4.01 -13.43
N PRO A 109 -13.02 4.15 -12.11
CA PRO A 109 -13.21 3.00 -11.23
C PRO A 109 -14.54 2.30 -11.57
N ASP A 110 -14.54 0.97 -11.43
CA ASP A 110 -15.71 0.08 -11.57
C ASP A 110 -16.93 0.69 -10.85
N GLN A 111 -18.14 0.55 -11.42
CA GLN A 111 -19.40 0.98 -10.78
C GLN A 111 -19.60 0.35 -9.39
N ASN A 112 -18.91 -0.77 -9.11
CA ASN A 112 -18.90 -1.43 -7.81
C ASN A 112 -17.77 -0.96 -6.87
N TYR A 113 -17.03 0.10 -7.22
CA TYR A 113 -15.87 0.56 -6.47
C TYR A 113 -15.97 2.05 -6.10
N GLY A 114 -16.75 2.32 -5.06
CA GLY A 114 -16.69 3.56 -4.28
C GLY A 114 -17.96 4.41 -4.37
N ALA A 115 -18.52 4.73 -3.21
CA ALA A 115 -19.60 5.69 -3.04
C ALA A 115 -19.19 7.04 -3.66
N VAL A 116 -19.86 7.39 -4.75
CA VAL A 116 -19.95 8.77 -5.20
C VAL A 116 -20.85 9.46 -4.17
N LEU A 117 -20.24 10.12 -3.20
CA LEU A 117 -20.96 11.15 -2.45
C LEU A 117 -21.10 12.32 -3.42
N GLU A 118 -22.24 12.39 -4.09
CA GLU A 118 -22.75 13.66 -4.57
C GLU A 118 -22.83 14.61 -3.37
N GLU A 119 -22.45 15.86 -3.60
CA GLU A 119 -22.46 16.92 -2.60
C GLU A 119 -23.88 17.06 -2.05
N ILE A 120 -24.13 16.59 -0.83
CA ILE A 120 -25.37 16.86 -0.12
C ILE A 120 -25.16 18.14 0.69
N ASP A 121 -25.85 19.18 0.23
CA ASP A 121 -26.09 20.45 0.90
C ASP A 121 -26.68 20.19 2.31
N PRO A 122 -26.35 20.98 3.36
CA PRO A 122 -26.70 20.64 4.74
C PRO A 122 -28.20 20.67 5.11
N LEU A 123 -29.10 20.99 4.19
CA LEU A 123 -30.52 21.18 4.51
C LEU A 123 -31.36 20.93 3.24
N GLU A 124 -31.86 19.70 3.06
CA GLU A 124 -33.19 19.37 2.51
C GLU A 124 -33.29 17.92 2.00
N ASN A 125 -34.35 17.24 2.46
CA ASN A 125 -35.00 16.07 1.86
C ASN A 125 -34.19 14.78 1.64
N ILE A 126 -33.99 14.05 2.75
CA ILE A 126 -33.90 12.59 2.73
C ILE A 126 -35.33 12.04 2.54
N THR A 127 -35.75 11.89 1.30
CA THR A 127 -36.80 10.94 0.93
C THR A 127 -36.38 10.28 -0.37
N ASP A 128 -36.23 8.95 -0.29
CA ASP A 128 -36.07 8.02 -1.40
C ASP A 128 -34.75 8.06 -2.17
N ILE A 129 -33.79 7.22 -1.73
CA ILE A 129 -33.22 6.12 -2.52
C ILE A 129 -32.34 5.24 -1.60
N SER A 130 -32.70 3.95 -1.50
CA SER A 130 -31.98 2.84 -0.85
C SER A 130 -31.98 2.73 0.69
N MET A 131 -33.18 2.76 1.26
CA MET A 131 -33.49 2.27 2.61
C MET A 131 -33.40 0.73 2.70
N SER A 132 -32.21 0.14 2.56
CA SER A 132 -32.06 -1.33 2.74
C SER A 132 -30.82 -1.81 3.51
N VAL A 133 -30.08 -0.93 4.20
CA VAL A 133 -29.15 -1.37 5.27
C VAL A 133 -29.05 -0.30 6.38
N ILE A 134 -30.14 -0.05 7.11
CA ILE A 134 -30.04 0.60 8.43
C ILE A 134 -30.23 -0.49 9.48
N ILE A 135 -29.12 -1.01 10.02
CA ILE A 135 -29.11 -2.09 11.02
C ILE A 135 -29.42 -1.56 12.45
N MET A 136 -29.51 -0.23 12.64
CA MET A 136 -29.72 0.38 13.95
C MET A 136 -30.31 1.78 13.81
N SER A 137 -31.25 2.18 14.66
CA SER A 137 -31.86 3.51 14.60
C SER A 137 -30.85 4.62 14.95
N THR A 138 -31.05 5.83 14.41
CA THR A 138 -30.16 6.97 14.65
C THR A 138 -30.05 7.31 16.15
N SER A 139 -31.13 7.16 16.90
CA SER A 139 -31.14 7.37 18.36
C SER A 139 -30.39 6.29 19.14
N GLU A 140 -30.45 5.03 18.71
CA GLU A 140 -29.63 3.96 19.30
C GLU A 140 -28.15 4.18 18.99
N TYR A 141 -27.81 4.61 17.77
CA TYR A 141 -26.43 4.93 17.40
C TYR A 141 -25.85 6.04 18.29
N THR A 142 -26.56 7.16 18.44
CA THR A 142 -26.09 8.28 19.28
C THR A 142 -25.93 7.85 20.74
N ASN A 143 -26.86 7.03 21.25
CA ASN A 143 -26.77 6.47 22.61
C ASN A 143 -25.58 5.52 22.81
N LEU A 144 -25.24 4.70 21.81
CA LEU A 144 -24.04 3.86 21.88
C LEU A 144 -22.76 4.68 21.74
N GLN A 145 -22.78 5.71 20.90
CA GLN A 145 -21.68 6.65 20.74
C GLN A 145 -21.37 7.38 22.05
N THR A 146 -22.37 7.92 22.74
CA THR A 146 -22.19 8.60 24.03
C THR A 146 -21.66 7.65 25.09
N LYS A 147 -22.26 6.47 25.26
CA LYS A 147 -21.77 5.42 26.18
C LYS A 147 -20.32 5.01 25.89
N PHE A 148 -19.94 4.92 24.61
CA PHE A 148 -18.58 4.59 24.21
C PHE A 148 -17.60 5.72 24.56
N LEU A 149 -17.97 6.98 24.32
CA LEU A 149 -17.15 8.15 24.67
C LEU A 149 -16.98 8.29 26.19
N GLU A 150 -18.02 8.02 26.97
CA GLU A 150 -17.96 8.00 28.43
C GLU A 150 -16.97 6.93 28.93
N LYS A 151 -16.99 5.74 28.33
CA LYS A 151 -16.04 4.66 28.65
C LYS A 151 -14.57 5.01 28.35
N LEU A 152 -14.31 5.97 27.46
CA LEU A 152 -12.95 6.42 27.12
C LEU A 152 -12.41 7.48 28.07
N LYS A 153 -13.29 8.17 28.81
CA LYS A 153 -12.89 9.15 29.83
C LYS A 153 -12.35 8.40 31.04
N LEU A 154 -11.08 8.64 31.35
CA LEU A 154 -10.40 8.05 32.50
C LEU A 154 -9.97 9.18 33.43
N SER A 155 -10.02 8.91 34.73
CA SER A 155 -9.42 9.79 35.74
C SER A 155 -7.89 9.76 35.65
N ILE A 156 -7.23 10.78 36.23
CA ILE A 156 -5.75 10.90 36.19
C ILE A 156 -5.08 9.66 36.81
N SER A 157 -5.63 9.11 37.90
CA SER A 157 -5.10 7.91 38.55
C SER A 157 -5.23 6.65 37.67
N GLU A 158 -6.35 6.51 36.96
CA GLU A 158 -6.56 5.42 36.00
C GLU A 158 -5.62 5.55 34.80
N VAL A 159 -5.38 6.77 34.31
CA VAL A 159 -4.41 7.05 33.25
C VAL A 159 -3.01 6.60 33.67
N GLN A 160 -2.56 6.95 34.87
CA GLN A 160 -1.26 6.54 35.42
C GLN A 160 -1.16 5.01 35.58
N SER A 161 -2.22 4.38 36.08
CA SER A 161 -2.28 2.92 36.21
C SER A 161 -2.24 2.23 34.84
N LEU A 162 -2.98 2.75 33.85
CA LEU A 162 -2.98 2.25 32.49
C LEU A 162 -1.62 2.42 31.81
N GLU A 163 -0.97 3.57 31.98
CA GLU A 163 0.39 3.82 31.50
C GLU A 163 1.35 2.77 32.08
N LYS A 164 1.33 2.56 33.40
CA LYS A 164 2.19 1.57 34.08
C LYS A 164 1.99 0.16 33.54
N ARG A 165 0.75 -0.27 33.29
CA ARG A 165 0.41 -1.60 32.75
C ARG A 165 0.77 -1.76 31.27
N THR A 166 0.78 -0.67 30.52
CA THR A 166 1.06 -0.66 29.07
C THR A 166 2.49 -0.26 28.71
N LYS A 167 3.38 -0.08 29.70
CA LYS A 167 4.81 0.27 29.52
C LYS A 167 5.57 -0.60 28.52
N ARG A 168 5.25 -1.89 28.42
CA ARG A 168 5.90 -2.83 27.48
C ARG A 168 5.38 -2.72 26.03
N GLN A 169 4.52 -1.74 25.75
CA GLN A 169 4.02 -1.38 24.43
C GLN A 169 3.53 -2.59 23.62
N HIS A 170 4.23 -2.95 22.54
CA HIS A 170 3.84 -4.01 21.61
C HIS A 170 3.76 -5.41 22.23
N GLN A 171 4.41 -5.63 23.38
CA GLN A 171 4.39 -6.91 24.09
C GLN A 171 3.17 -7.04 25.03
N CYS A 172 2.38 -5.98 25.20
CA CYS A 172 1.20 -5.95 26.05
C CYS A 172 -0.07 -5.97 25.20
N GLU A 173 -0.93 -6.97 25.39
CA GLU A 173 -2.21 -7.05 24.66
C GLU A 173 -3.14 -5.89 24.98
N GLU A 174 -3.15 -5.44 26.23
CA GLU A 174 -3.93 -4.28 26.66
C GLU A 174 -3.53 -3.00 25.91
N TRP A 175 -2.22 -2.81 25.66
CA TRP A 175 -1.75 -1.68 24.85
C TRP A 175 -2.31 -1.74 23.42
N HIS A 176 -2.45 -2.92 22.83
CA HIS A 176 -3.10 -3.07 21.52
C HIS A 176 -4.60 -2.78 21.59
N LEU A 177 -5.31 -3.27 22.61
CA LEU A 177 -6.73 -3.03 22.79
C LEU A 177 -7.06 -1.54 22.97
N GLU A 178 -6.29 -0.83 23.78
CA GLU A 178 -6.48 0.61 23.99
C GLU A 178 -6.21 1.43 22.72
N ARG A 179 -5.21 1.03 21.93
CA ARG A 179 -4.90 1.70 20.66
C ARG A 179 -5.93 1.46 19.57
N LYS A 180 -6.63 0.32 19.57
CA LYS A 180 -7.70 0.03 18.61
C LYS A 180 -8.92 0.95 18.80
N LYS A 181 -9.14 1.42 20.03
CA LYS A 181 -10.26 2.31 20.38
C LYS A 181 -10.02 3.78 20.00
N ARG A 182 -8.78 4.15 19.63
CA ARG A 182 -8.36 5.55 19.48
C ARG A 182 -7.67 5.78 18.13
N LEU A 183 -7.77 7.00 17.62
CA LEU A 183 -6.92 7.43 16.52
C LEU A 183 -5.49 7.59 17.04
N THR A 184 -4.53 6.94 16.37
CA THR A 184 -3.11 6.99 16.75
C THR A 184 -2.38 7.99 15.87
N ALA A 185 -1.41 8.71 16.42
CA ALA A 185 -0.68 9.74 15.69
C ALA A 185 -0.03 9.23 14.38
N SER A 186 0.41 7.97 14.36
CA SER A 186 0.96 7.32 13.16
C SER A 186 -0.04 7.21 11.99
N LEU A 187 -1.34 7.35 12.24
CA LEU A 187 -2.39 7.31 11.22
C LEU A 187 -2.77 8.70 10.70
N PHE A 188 -2.42 9.78 11.40
CA PHE A 188 -2.85 11.12 11.03
C PHE A 188 -2.43 11.49 9.61
N GLY A 189 -1.16 11.28 9.25
CA GLY A 189 -0.70 11.54 7.88
C GLY A 189 -1.43 10.75 6.81
N ARG A 190 -1.93 9.54 7.14
CA ARG A 190 -2.76 8.77 6.20
C ARG A 190 -4.12 9.41 6.04
N ILE A 191 -4.79 9.72 7.16
CA ILE A 191 -6.15 10.31 7.20
C ILE A 191 -6.17 11.68 6.54
N CYS A 192 -5.28 12.59 6.95
CA CYS A 192 -5.19 13.96 6.46
C CYS A 192 -4.76 14.07 4.98
N LYS A 193 -4.43 12.96 4.33
CA LYS A 193 -4.07 12.89 2.90
C LYS A 193 -5.01 12.00 2.10
N LEU A 194 -6.07 11.47 2.71
CA LEU A 194 -7.10 10.79 1.94
C LEU A 194 -7.78 11.80 1.02
N ARG A 195 -8.04 11.37 -0.22
CA ARG A 195 -8.86 12.16 -1.14
C ARG A 195 -10.30 12.12 -0.63
N LYS A 196 -11.04 13.22 -0.80
CA LYS A 196 -12.47 13.32 -0.46
C LYS A 196 -13.30 12.17 -1.06
N THR A 197 -12.95 11.72 -2.26
CA THR A 197 -13.62 10.62 -2.98
C THR A 197 -13.22 9.20 -2.53
N THR A 198 -12.22 9.06 -1.66
CA THR A 198 -11.75 7.75 -1.21
C THR A 198 -12.44 7.35 0.09
N SER A 199 -13.17 6.23 0.08
CA SER A 199 -13.79 5.68 1.28
C SER A 199 -12.79 5.45 2.43
N ARG A 200 -13.24 5.73 3.65
CA ARG A 200 -12.49 5.55 4.90
C ARG A 200 -12.49 4.08 5.39
N ASP A 201 -13.29 3.18 4.78
CA ASP A 201 -13.48 1.79 5.25
C ASP A 201 -12.18 1.02 5.42
N LYS A 202 -11.23 1.20 4.49
CA LYS A 202 -9.93 0.52 4.56
C LYS A 202 -9.06 1.02 5.72
N VAL A 203 -9.23 2.28 6.12
CA VAL A 203 -8.53 2.84 7.27
C VAL A 203 -9.15 2.30 8.55
N VAL A 204 -10.48 2.30 8.64
CA VAL A 204 -11.23 1.75 9.78
C VAL A 204 -10.95 0.26 9.96
N SER A 205 -11.02 -0.52 8.87
CA SER A 205 -10.67 -1.94 8.87
C SER A 205 -9.23 -2.18 9.34
N TYR A 206 -8.28 -1.34 8.89
CA TYR A 206 -6.89 -1.41 9.37
C TYR A 206 -6.77 -1.05 10.86
N MET A 207 -7.56 -0.13 11.37
CA MET A 207 -7.55 0.22 12.80
C MET A 207 -8.11 -0.91 13.68
N LEU A 208 -9.22 -1.52 13.26
CA LEU A 208 -9.91 -2.56 14.04
C LEU A 208 -9.20 -3.92 13.95
N PHE A 209 -8.77 -4.30 12.76
CA PHE A 209 -8.28 -5.65 12.45
C PHE A 209 -6.79 -5.69 12.06
N GLY A 210 -6.11 -4.55 11.98
CA GLY A 210 -4.70 -4.50 11.64
C GLY A 210 -3.82 -5.13 12.72
N THR A 211 -2.79 -5.86 12.30
CA THR A 211 -1.74 -6.37 13.18
C THR A 211 -0.60 -5.36 13.24
N PHE A 212 -0.39 -4.73 14.39
CA PHE A 212 0.76 -3.86 14.60
C PHE A 212 2.04 -4.70 14.72
N LYS A 213 2.88 -4.70 13.68
CA LYS A 213 4.11 -5.51 13.65
C LYS A 213 5.29 -4.90 14.42
N GLY A 214 5.11 -3.76 15.07
CA GLY A 214 6.21 -3.02 15.67
C GLY A 214 7.15 -2.41 14.63
N ASN A 215 7.88 -1.39 15.03
CA ASN A 215 9.07 -0.90 14.34
C ASN A 215 10.27 -1.08 15.29
N ALA A 216 11.50 -0.95 14.79
CA ALA A 216 12.67 -1.10 15.67
C ALA A 216 12.65 -0.10 16.85
N SER A 217 12.00 1.05 16.70
CA SER A 217 11.81 2.05 17.75
C SER A 217 10.98 1.54 18.93
N THR A 218 9.88 0.83 18.67
CA THR A 218 9.00 0.23 19.72
C THR A 218 9.62 -0.93 20.50
N ARG A 219 10.83 -1.38 20.12
CA ARG A 219 11.61 -2.35 20.90
C ARG A 219 12.60 -1.71 21.87
N TYR A 220 13.07 -0.48 21.59
CA TYR A 220 14.13 0.17 22.36
C TYR A 220 13.64 1.28 23.29
N THR A 221 12.37 1.72 23.18
CA THR A 221 11.75 2.68 24.10
C THR A 221 11.36 2.11 25.48
N VAL A 222 11.96 0.98 25.89
CA VAL A 222 11.71 0.33 27.19
C VAL A 222 12.67 0.82 28.28
N SER A 223 13.69 1.62 27.93
CA SER A 223 14.63 2.20 28.91
C SER A 223 14.15 3.58 29.39
N PRO A 224 13.95 3.79 30.71
CA PRO A 224 13.41 5.04 31.26
C PRO A 224 14.44 6.16 31.52
N ASP A 225 15.67 6.07 31.01
CA ASP A 225 16.76 6.99 31.42
C ASP A 225 16.97 8.21 30.50
N GLY A 226 15.98 8.55 29.67
CA GLY A 226 16.06 9.67 28.73
C GLY A 226 15.09 10.79 29.08
N LEU A 227 15.26 11.43 30.23
CA LEU A 227 14.60 12.72 30.54
C LEU A 227 15.21 13.80 29.64
N VAL A 228 14.72 13.88 28.40
CA VAL A 228 14.75 15.14 27.67
C VAL A 228 13.72 16.04 28.34
N GLU A 229 14.12 17.27 28.64
CA GLU A 229 13.39 18.32 29.36
C GLU A 229 11.86 18.24 29.26
N LEU A 230 11.16 18.65 30.34
CA LEU A 230 9.71 18.54 30.59
C LEU A 230 8.76 19.03 29.45
N ASP A 231 9.28 19.61 28.38
CA ASP A 231 8.56 20.20 27.25
C ASP A 231 8.90 19.59 25.87
N ALA A 232 9.61 18.46 25.82
CA ALA A 232 10.22 17.92 24.61
C ALA A 232 9.84 16.47 24.29
N LEU A 233 9.40 16.21 23.05
CA LEU A 233 9.24 14.84 22.52
C LEU A 233 10.52 14.33 21.87
N VAL A 234 10.71 13.01 21.83
CA VAL A 234 11.70 12.36 20.96
C VAL A 234 11.01 11.29 20.11
N GLU A 235 11.08 11.41 18.79
CA GLU A 235 10.53 10.43 17.84
C GLU A 235 11.67 9.82 17.02
N ILE A 236 12.04 8.58 17.35
CA ILE A 236 13.12 7.86 16.66
C ILE A 236 12.52 6.98 15.56
N LYS A 237 13.06 7.07 14.34
CA LYS A 237 12.77 6.17 13.23
C LYS A 237 14.01 5.38 12.86
N CYS A 238 13.84 4.06 12.77
CA CYS A 238 14.86 3.14 12.28
C CYS A 238 14.34 2.38 11.06
N PRO A 239 14.59 2.89 9.84
CA PRO A 239 14.16 2.25 8.61
C PRO A 239 15.03 1.03 8.30
N ALA A 240 14.42 -0.17 8.31
CA ALA A 240 15.14 -1.43 8.08
C ALA A 240 15.90 -1.48 6.74
N ASN A 241 15.39 -0.81 5.70
CA ASN A 241 16.02 -0.73 4.38
C ASN A 241 17.32 0.09 4.34
N ALA A 242 17.64 0.81 5.43
CA ALA A 242 18.82 1.65 5.57
C ALA A 242 19.85 1.06 6.54
N LYS A 243 19.68 -0.19 6.99
CA LYS A 243 20.55 -0.82 7.99
C LYS A 243 22.04 -0.75 7.63
N ASP A 244 22.35 -0.89 6.35
CA ASP A 244 23.73 -0.96 5.86
C ASP A 244 24.30 0.41 5.42
N PHE A 245 23.56 1.50 5.67
CA PHE A 245 23.92 2.86 5.24
C PHE A 245 24.00 3.80 6.44
N THR A 246 24.82 4.84 6.34
CA THR A 246 24.69 6.02 7.19
C THR A 246 23.32 6.68 6.90
N PRO A 247 22.70 7.38 7.85
CA PRO A 247 21.47 8.10 7.58
C PRO A 247 21.59 9.06 6.38
N GLU A 248 22.74 9.70 6.22
CA GLU A 248 23.06 10.63 5.14
C GLU A 248 23.04 9.93 3.78
N ASP A 249 23.76 8.81 3.67
CA ASP A 249 23.84 8.05 2.42
C ASP A 249 22.50 7.39 2.10
N ALA A 250 21.74 6.96 3.12
CA ALA A 250 20.41 6.41 2.94
C ALA A 250 19.43 7.43 2.35
N ILE A 251 19.54 8.70 2.76
CA ILE A 251 18.74 9.81 2.21
C ILE A 251 19.20 10.12 0.78
N LYS A 252 20.51 10.30 0.55
CA LYS A 252 21.08 10.58 -0.78
C LYS A 252 20.72 9.48 -1.80
N ASN A 253 20.80 8.22 -1.40
CA ASN A 253 20.44 7.05 -2.22
C ASN A 253 18.92 6.81 -2.32
N LYS A 254 18.08 7.72 -1.81
CA LYS A 254 16.61 7.64 -1.82
C LYS A 254 16.05 6.36 -1.17
N LYS A 255 16.80 5.73 -0.27
CA LYS A 255 16.33 4.63 0.59
C LYS A 255 15.39 5.17 1.67
N ILE A 256 15.70 6.36 2.18
CA ILE A 256 14.84 7.16 3.04
C ILE A 256 14.32 8.33 2.20
N LYS A 257 13.01 8.38 1.96
CA LYS A 257 12.36 9.42 1.15
C LYS A 257 11.62 10.46 1.98
N SER A 258 11.45 10.19 3.27
CA SER A 258 10.74 11.06 4.20
C SER A 258 11.54 12.31 4.54
N CYS A 259 12.86 12.30 4.37
CA CYS A 259 13.75 13.39 4.77
C CYS A 259 14.68 13.80 3.63
N PHE A 260 15.25 14.99 3.74
CA PHE A 260 16.29 15.52 2.89
C PHE A 260 17.36 16.20 3.74
N ILE A 261 18.53 16.45 3.15
CA ILE A 261 19.65 17.11 3.82
C ILE A 261 19.85 18.48 3.19
N LYS A 262 19.97 19.52 4.02
CA LYS A 262 20.30 20.88 3.59
C LYS A 262 21.41 21.42 4.49
N ASN A 263 22.52 21.86 3.88
CA ASN A 263 23.70 22.36 4.59
C ASN A 263 24.22 21.41 5.68
N GLY A 264 24.20 20.09 5.42
CA GLY A 264 24.63 19.06 6.38
C GLY A 264 23.59 18.67 7.43
N ASN A 265 22.47 19.40 7.55
CA ASN A 265 21.43 19.14 8.54
C ASN A 265 20.25 18.34 7.97
N LEU A 266 19.65 17.49 8.80
CA LEU A 266 18.45 16.71 8.49
C LEU A 266 17.21 17.61 8.48
N PHE A 267 16.36 17.43 7.48
CA PHE A 267 15.03 18.03 7.41
C PHE A 267 13.99 16.99 6.98
N LEU A 268 12.96 16.83 7.78
CA LEU A 268 11.79 16.01 7.51
C LEU A 268 10.90 16.74 6.50
N ASN A 269 10.47 16.03 5.46
CA ASN A 269 9.53 16.57 4.50
C ASN A 269 8.20 16.87 5.20
N ARG A 270 7.76 18.13 5.13
CA ARG A 270 6.52 18.62 5.76
C ARG A 270 5.26 17.96 5.18
N ASN A 271 5.36 17.40 3.97
CA ASN A 271 4.31 16.58 3.36
C ASN A 271 4.51 15.06 3.59
N ASP A 272 5.45 14.62 4.43
CA ASP A 272 5.58 13.20 4.79
C ASP A 272 4.63 12.82 5.92
N ASN A 273 4.28 11.53 6.05
CA ASN A 273 3.38 11.07 7.12
C ASN A 273 3.99 11.25 8.52
N TYR A 274 5.31 11.20 8.63
CA TYR A 274 5.98 11.41 9.91
C TYR A 274 5.84 12.85 10.42
N TYR A 275 5.73 13.85 9.54
CA TYR A 275 5.53 15.24 9.98
C TYR A 275 4.15 15.41 10.64
N TYR A 276 3.11 14.85 10.03
CA TYR A 276 1.76 14.82 10.60
C TYR A 276 1.71 14.02 11.91
N GLN A 277 2.47 12.93 12.00
CA GLN A 277 2.60 12.18 13.24
C GLN A 277 3.19 13.06 14.36
N VAL A 278 4.31 13.74 14.08
CA VAL A 278 4.99 14.61 15.06
C VAL A 278 4.10 15.79 15.46
N GLN A 279 3.51 16.50 14.51
CA GLN A 279 2.63 17.63 14.81
C GLN A 279 1.42 17.20 15.64
N GLY A 280 0.84 16.04 15.35
CA GLY A 280 -0.25 15.52 16.16
C GLY A 280 0.15 15.04 17.55
N GLN A 281 1.36 14.49 17.72
CA GLN A 281 1.90 14.20 19.06
C GLN A 281 2.06 15.49 19.87
N LEU A 282 2.70 16.50 19.29
CA LEU A 282 2.93 17.80 19.95
C LEU A 282 1.63 18.50 20.33
N HIS A 283 0.61 18.45 19.46
CA HIS A 283 -0.70 19.03 19.75
C HIS A 283 -1.40 18.30 20.90
N VAL A 284 -1.42 16.97 20.89
CA VAL A 284 -2.10 16.16 21.93
C VAL A 284 -1.41 16.27 23.28
N THR A 285 -0.08 16.34 23.33
CA THR A 285 0.67 16.46 24.60
C THR A 285 0.86 17.90 25.06
N ASN A 286 0.44 18.87 24.25
CA ASN A 286 0.69 20.30 24.47
C ASN A 286 2.18 20.67 24.59
N TRP A 287 3.07 19.90 23.94
CA TRP A 287 4.53 20.13 23.98
C TRP A 287 4.99 21.07 22.86
N MET A 288 6.12 21.75 23.08
CA MET A 288 6.58 22.82 22.20
C MET A 288 7.46 22.33 21.06
N TYR A 289 8.21 21.24 21.27
CA TYR A 289 9.12 20.72 20.25
C TYR A 289 9.34 19.21 20.36
N CYS A 290 9.73 18.63 19.24
CA CYS A 290 10.08 17.22 19.08
C CYS A 290 11.46 17.09 18.44
N TYR A 291 12.33 16.27 19.01
CA TYR A 291 13.55 15.80 18.37
C TYR A 291 13.22 14.58 17.51
N PHE A 292 13.15 14.80 16.21
CA PHE A 292 12.93 13.75 15.23
C PHE A 292 14.26 13.15 14.80
N CYS A 293 14.46 11.86 15.09
CA CYS A 293 15.73 11.19 14.87
C CYS A 293 15.60 10.10 13.79
N ILE A 294 16.50 10.11 12.81
CA ILE A 294 16.73 8.96 11.93
C ILE A 294 17.96 8.21 12.46
N TRP A 295 17.74 6.98 12.91
CA TRP A 295 18.80 6.11 13.41
C TRP A 295 19.06 4.94 12.45
N THR A 296 20.32 4.69 12.15
CA THR A 296 20.82 3.44 11.56
C THR A 296 21.97 2.91 12.41
N PRO A 297 22.38 1.64 12.27
CA PRO A 297 23.57 1.13 12.94
C PRO A 297 24.87 1.88 12.62
N LYS A 298 24.88 2.72 11.56
CA LYS A 298 26.05 3.47 11.11
C LYS A 298 26.02 4.95 11.47
N GLY A 299 24.97 5.44 12.13
CA GLY A 299 24.88 6.84 12.54
C GLY A 299 23.47 7.29 12.95
N ILE A 300 23.38 8.52 13.44
CA ILE A 300 22.13 9.17 13.82
C ILE A 300 22.09 10.59 13.26
N LEU A 301 20.93 10.98 12.73
CA LEU A 301 20.64 12.35 12.33
C LEU A 301 19.40 12.84 13.07
N ILE A 302 19.40 14.11 13.47
CA ILE A 302 18.35 14.69 14.29
C ILE A 302 17.89 16.03 13.69
N GLU A 303 16.58 16.25 13.70
CA GLU A 303 15.95 17.54 13.44
C GLU A 303 15.12 17.95 14.66
N LYS A 304 15.24 19.20 15.10
CA LYS A 304 14.34 19.80 16.09
C LYS A 304 13.13 20.40 15.37
N ILE A 305 11.96 19.81 15.57
CA ILE A 305 10.68 20.23 14.97
C ILE A 305 9.88 20.98 16.03
N GLN A 306 9.45 22.21 15.72
CA GLN A 306 8.57 23.00 16.57
C GLN A 306 7.10 22.65 16.33
N ARG A 307 6.28 22.83 17.36
CA ARG A 307 4.83 22.76 17.24
C ARG A 307 4.32 23.85 16.29
N ASP A 308 3.45 23.45 15.38
CA ASP A 308 2.84 24.31 14.37
C ASP A 308 1.31 24.24 14.46
N ASP A 309 0.75 25.13 15.28
CA ASP A 309 -0.71 25.20 15.49
C ASP A 309 -1.47 25.67 14.25
N HIS A 310 -0.81 26.45 13.39
CA HIS A 310 -1.41 26.89 12.13
C HIS A 310 -1.58 25.70 11.17
N PHE A 311 -0.53 24.89 11.01
CA PHE A 311 -0.59 23.65 10.23
C PHE A 311 -1.62 22.67 10.80
N TRP A 312 -1.70 22.54 12.13
CA TRP A 312 -2.71 21.70 12.76
C TRP A 312 -4.14 22.12 12.35
N LYS A 313 -4.49 23.39 12.56
CA LYS A 313 -5.84 23.90 12.27
C LYS A 313 -6.22 23.78 10.79
N THR A 314 -5.27 24.10 9.91
CA THR A 314 -5.53 24.17 8.46
C THR A 314 -5.47 22.81 7.76
N ASN A 315 -4.54 21.92 8.15
CA ASN A 315 -4.28 20.68 7.43
C ASN A 315 -4.71 19.41 8.15
N MET A 316 -4.87 19.44 9.48
CA MET A 316 -5.12 18.23 10.28
C MET A 316 -6.52 18.22 10.89
N GLU A 317 -6.89 19.25 11.65
CA GLU A 317 -8.10 19.31 12.47
C GLU A 317 -9.36 18.98 11.65
N VAL A 318 -9.58 19.74 10.57
CA VAL A 318 -10.75 19.59 9.69
C VAL A 318 -10.92 18.15 9.19
N GLN A 319 -9.83 17.46 8.85
CA GLN A 319 -9.88 16.11 8.29
C GLN A 319 -10.00 15.01 9.35
N LEU A 320 -9.61 15.30 10.60
CA LEU A 320 -9.71 14.37 11.72
C LEU A 320 -11.06 14.44 12.42
N THR A 321 -11.77 15.57 12.29
CA THR A 321 -13.11 15.78 12.87
C THR A 321 -14.26 15.59 11.87
N SER A 322 -13.98 15.57 10.56
CA SER A 322 -14.97 15.31 9.49
C SER A 322 -15.22 13.83 9.23
#